data_AF-A0A5J4VC51-F1
#
_entry.id   AF-A0A5J4VC51-F1
#
_cell.length_a   1.000
_cell.length_b   1.000
_cell.length_c   1.000
_cell.angle_alpha   90.00
_cell.angle_beta   90.00
_cell.angle_gamma   90.00
#
_symmetry.space_group_name_H-M   'P 1'
#
loop_
_entity.id
_entity.type
_entity.pdbx_description
1 polymer ?
#
loop_
_entity_poly.entity_id
_entity_poly.type
_entity_poly.pdbx_seq_one_letter_code
_entity_poly.pdbx_strand_id
1 'polypeptide(L)'
;MEQFVATVYNARQGFDRERTIEQTEENGYPLGRQQSCQLSELHYNNVIQSLLDIEEFVDKVYEEQHHQAFKIQFNFGVIYEEYKSDQNDQVQVDYGYILPRDTRIQEHAPKVIQFEEDIEEYKQYIKSAIINMQSYIIDSTKQRFIAIYSMLIKTFNLQPQIVGASMKELIDIHCNGRKNAIYKNTGNNNNCYMEAVAKALHPDIKEKRYKSESIISISREYLVQVLELPFDSKSRKMTDLLKTFEGLDITKYANIVSQKMQSKNGAMLIKMKLQKTIDILVVESEWEGNKISHAFAIANKQALTELKFCPHCNSKAFDLKDKNYSRDYEKHIIKCENNEGKIVKKIKLDYIQKPFVPHIMQNKTYQYLLANGRQHEFKPTQYFITYDLETVPKIVNKKFGKSSYQMYELFPLSVASTIRNKYGIKKIFFSQQDGDDFIIQWLNQLFKEADQVNADNQYIKDACTIYETIPYSMEVPIVGFNSSRFDISLIISYIQCKDWIISNYIGSPSQAKQVIVHHKKLNLKVKFVDMLTYLQPMELKQAAKDFGDGYDDKKGLFPYEAFNTDNVNEVLSKSEPFTMEDFNSSLKKTKINQKDYQIYLEDAKRLKIDGTIYCSITNKIRIQ
;
A
#
# COMPACT_ATOMS: atom_id res chain seq x y z
N MET A 1 -15.87 14.86 31.57
CA MET A 1 -16.86 15.56 30.72
C MET A 1 -16.69 17.07 30.79
N GLU A 2 -16.66 17.69 31.99
CA GLU A 2 -16.44 19.14 32.16
C GLU A 2 -15.10 19.63 31.56
N GLN A 3 -14.00 18.90 31.75
CA GLN A 3 -12.70 19.23 31.13
C GLN A 3 -12.72 19.18 29.59
N PHE A 4 -13.47 18.25 29.00
CA PHE A 4 -13.65 18.18 27.54
C PHE A 4 -14.46 19.37 27.03
N VAL A 5 -15.57 19.71 27.69
CA VAL A 5 -16.39 20.88 27.34
C VAL A 5 -15.60 22.18 27.47
N ALA A 6 -14.79 22.32 28.52
CA ALA A 6 -13.89 23.46 28.70
C ALA A 6 -12.82 23.53 27.60
N THR A 7 -12.28 22.39 27.15
CA THR A 7 -11.30 22.33 26.05
C THR A 7 -11.94 22.72 24.72
N VAL A 8 -13.15 22.24 24.42
CA VAL A 8 -13.94 22.66 23.24
C VAL A 8 -14.22 24.17 23.28
N TYR A 9 -14.61 24.69 24.45
CA TYR A 9 -14.89 26.12 24.63
C TYR A 9 -13.63 26.96 24.44
N ASN A 10 -12.51 26.57 25.05
CA ASN A 10 -11.22 27.25 24.90
C ASN A 10 -10.68 27.19 23.46
N ALA A 11 -10.87 26.08 22.75
CA ALA A 11 -10.50 25.94 21.34
C ALA A 11 -11.34 26.83 20.41
N ARG A 12 -12.54 27.24 20.85
CA ARG A 12 -13.46 28.15 20.14
C ARG A 12 -13.35 29.61 20.59
N GLN A 13 -12.71 29.89 21.74
CA GLN A 13 -12.54 31.24 22.28
C GLN A 13 -11.45 32.00 21.51
N GLY A 14 -11.81 33.12 20.88
CA GLY A 14 -10.88 34.03 20.19
C GLY A 14 -11.01 34.11 18.67
N PHE A 15 -11.99 33.44 18.04
CA PHE A 15 -12.20 33.49 16.59
C PHE A 15 -13.68 33.66 16.23
N ASP A 16 -13.99 34.63 15.36
CA ASP A 16 -15.30 34.78 14.74
C ASP A 16 -15.68 33.54 13.92
N ARG A 17 -16.98 33.34 13.68
CA ARG A 17 -17.52 32.17 12.94
C ARG A 17 -16.88 32.00 11.55
N GLU A 18 -16.46 33.09 10.94
CA GLU A 18 -15.67 33.16 9.71
C GLU A 18 -14.50 34.13 9.97
N ARG A 19 -13.29 33.80 9.48
CA ARG A 19 -12.12 34.68 9.59
C ARG A 19 -12.02 35.53 8.33
N THR A 20 -12.34 36.82 8.40
CA THR A 20 -11.98 37.76 7.32
C THR A 20 -10.49 38.06 7.44
N ILE A 21 -9.68 37.64 6.47
CA ILE A 21 -8.26 38.00 6.43
C ILE A 21 -8.18 39.42 5.88
N GLU A 22 -8.30 40.44 6.73
CA GLU A 22 -7.83 41.77 6.36
C GLU A 22 -6.29 41.75 6.40
N GLN A 23 -5.66 41.76 5.23
CA GLN A 23 -4.23 41.98 5.11
C GLN A 23 -3.96 43.47 5.28
N THR A 24 -3.42 43.88 6.42
CA THR A 24 -2.74 45.18 6.54
C THR A 24 -1.31 45.01 6.05
N GLU A 25 -1.01 45.57 4.88
CA GLU A 25 0.39 45.81 4.50
C GLU A 25 0.94 46.97 5.34
N GLU A 26 2.15 46.79 5.88
CA GLU A 26 2.99 47.87 6.42
C GLU A 26 3.33 48.84 5.29
N ASN A 27 2.44 49.79 4.98
CA ASN A 27 2.70 51.12 4.41
C ASN A 27 1.36 51.81 4.20
N GLY A 28 0.97 52.65 5.17
CA GLY A 28 -0.34 53.29 5.29
C GLY A 28 -0.78 54.22 4.15
N TYR A 29 -1.19 53.65 3.01
CA TYR A 29 -1.99 54.32 1.99
C TYR A 29 -3.20 53.45 1.60
N PRO A 30 -4.43 53.99 1.62
CA PRO A 30 -5.61 53.25 1.17
C PRO A 30 -5.66 53.23 -0.36
N LEU A 31 -5.43 52.06 -0.97
CA LEU A 31 -5.68 51.83 -2.39
C LEU A 31 -7.12 51.34 -2.58
N GLY A 32 -7.91 52.15 -3.28
CA GLY A 32 -9.25 51.77 -3.71
C GLY A 32 -9.22 50.54 -4.62
N ARG A 33 -10.14 49.60 -4.36
CA ARG A 33 -10.57 48.47 -5.22
C ARG A 33 -9.60 48.10 -6.35
N GLN A 34 -8.44 47.54 -6.00
CA GLN A 34 -7.72 46.66 -6.91
C GLN A 34 -8.13 45.23 -6.56
N GLN A 35 -8.81 44.59 -7.51
CA GLN A 35 -9.12 43.17 -7.49
C GLN A 35 -7.78 42.41 -7.58
N SER A 36 -7.15 42.19 -6.43
CA SER A 36 -5.91 41.42 -6.38
C SER A 36 -6.19 39.97 -6.79
N CYS A 37 -5.52 39.51 -7.84
CA CYS A 37 -5.49 38.09 -8.21
C CYS A 37 -4.86 37.28 -7.06
N GLN A 38 -5.67 36.85 -6.09
CA GLN A 38 -5.22 35.88 -5.11
C GLN A 38 -5.14 34.50 -5.80
N LEU A 39 -3.92 34.00 -5.98
CA LEU A 39 -3.62 32.67 -6.54
C LEU A 39 -4.17 31.52 -5.69
N SER A 40 -4.53 31.80 -4.43
CA SER A 40 -5.20 30.88 -3.52
C SER A 40 -6.05 31.60 -2.50
N GLU A 41 -7.22 31.06 -2.17
CA GLU A 41 -8.13 31.58 -1.14
C GLU A 41 -8.22 30.57 0.03
N LEU A 42 -8.42 31.09 1.25
CA LEU A 42 -8.55 30.29 2.48
C LEU A 42 -9.93 30.48 3.07
N HIS A 43 -10.69 29.39 3.18
CA HIS A 43 -12.02 29.34 3.76
C HIS A 43 -11.96 28.62 5.10
N TYR A 44 -12.50 29.23 6.17
CA TYR A 44 -12.50 28.66 7.51
C TYR A 44 -13.93 28.41 7.99
N ASN A 45 -14.17 27.24 8.58
CA ASN A 45 -15.36 26.95 9.36
C ASN A 45 -14.95 26.51 10.77
N ASN A 46 -15.20 27.38 11.75
CA ASN A 46 -14.82 27.16 13.15
C ASN A 46 -15.87 26.38 13.97
N VAL A 47 -16.98 26.00 13.34
CA VAL A 47 -18.10 25.29 13.99
C VAL A 47 -18.49 24.08 13.17
N ILE A 48 -17.79 22.97 13.43
CA ILE A 48 -18.18 21.65 12.93
C ILE A 48 -18.77 20.85 14.09
N GLN A 49 -20.00 20.38 13.92
CA GLN A 49 -20.74 19.54 14.86
C GLN A 49 -21.12 18.20 14.25
N SER A 50 -21.24 18.14 12.92
CA SER A 50 -21.64 16.94 12.20
C SER A 50 -20.86 16.73 10.89
N LEU A 51 -21.00 15.53 10.31
CA LEU A 51 -20.52 15.24 8.96
C LEU A 51 -21.27 16.06 7.88
N LEU A 52 -22.53 16.43 8.13
CA LEU A 52 -23.31 17.25 7.20
C LEU A 52 -22.72 18.66 7.13
N ASP A 53 -22.29 19.24 8.27
CA ASP A 53 -21.68 20.57 8.31
C ASP A 53 -20.39 20.65 7.45
N ILE A 54 -19.68 19.53 7.33
CA ILE A 54 -18.50 19.40 6.46
C ILE A 54 -18.91 19.39 4.99
N GLU A 55 -19.94 18.64 4.64
CA GLU A 55 -20.46 18.58 3.26
C GLU A 55 -21.00 19.93 2.82
N GLU A 56 -21.83 20.57 3.65
CA GLU A 56 -22.39 21.90 3.39
C GLU A 56 -21.28 22.96 3.23
N PHE A 57 -20.20 22.85 4.01
CA PHE A 57 -19.07 23.76 3.88
C PHE A 57 -18.28 23.57 2.58
N VAL A 58 -18.10 22.32 2.15
CA VAL A 58 -17.47 22.00 0.86
C VAL A 58 -18.33 22.49 -0.31
N ASP A 59 -19.65 22.33 -0.22
CA ASP A 59 -20.60 22.81 -1.23
C ASP A 59 -20.59 24.34 -1.33
N LYS A 60 -20.62 25.04 -0.19
CA LYS A 60 -20.48 26.50 -0.15
C LYS A 60 -19.21 26.97 -0.88
N VAL A 61 -18.07 26.34 -0.60
CA VAL A 61 -16.81 26.68 -1.27
C VAL A 61 -16.88 26.39 -2.77
N TYR A 62 -17.51 25.27 -3.18
CA TYR A 62 -17.67 24.95 -4.60
C TYR A 62 -18.56 25.95 -5.35
N GLU A 63 -19.66 26.40 -4.74
CA GLU A 63 -20.55 27.42 -5.29
C GLU A 63 -19.87 28.80 -5.42
N GLU A 64 -19.04 29.18 -4.44
CA GLU A 64 -18.24 30.41 -4.45
C GLU A 64 -17.25 30.47 -5.62
N GLN A 65 -16.82 29.32 -6.16
CA GLN A 65 -15.88 29.24 -7.30
C GLN A 65 -16.56 29.33 -8.67
N HIS A 66 -17.88 29.55 -8.74
CA HIS A 66 -18.63 29.83 -9.98
C HIS A 66 -18.39 28.84 -11.14
N HIS A 67 -18.25 27.54 -10.84
CA HIS A 67 -17.99 26.46 -11.82
C HIS A 67 -16.67 26.60 -12.61
N GLN A 68 -15.69 27.34 -12.09
CA GLN A 68 -14.35 27.37 -12.66
C GLN A 68 -13.56 26.12 -12.24
N ALA A 69 -12.55 25.74 -13.02
CA ALA A 69 -11.66 24.66 -12.62
C ALA A 69 -10.70 25.17 -11.54
N PHE A 70 -10.68 24.54 -10.37
CA PHE A 70 -9.79 24.91 -9.27
C PHE A 70 -9.21 23.67 -8.60
N LYS A 71 -8.13 23.86 -7.84
CA LYS A 71 -7.54 22.81 -7.02
C LYS A 71 -7.92 23.05 -5.57
N ILE A 72 -8.33 22.01 -4.85
CA ILE A 72 -8.81 22.09 -3.48
C ILE A 72 -7.93 21.26 -2.55
N GLN A 73 -7.74 21.75 -1.31
CA GLN A 73 -7.14 21.03 -0.19
C GLN A 73 -7.89 21.36 1.10
N PHE A 74 -7.81 20.49 2.12
CA PHE A 74 -8.41 20.72 3.42
C PHE A 74 -7.48 20.36 4.58
N ASN A 75 -7.80 20.83 5.78
CA ASN A 75 -7.22 20.38 7.05
C ASN A 75 -8.24 20.50 8.19
N PHE A 76 -8.12 19.67 9.21
CA PHE A 76 -9.05 19.62 10.33
C PHE A 76 -8.47 20.18 11.62
N GLY A 77 -9.29 20.89 12.38
CA GLY A 77 -9.07 21.15 13.78
C GLY A 77 -9.61 20.01 14.62
N VAL A 78 -8.75 19.38 15.41
CA VAL A 78 -9.06 18.16 16.17
C VAL A 78 -8.79 18.31 17.66
N ILE A 79 -9.59 17.64 18.47
CA ILE A 79 -9.40 17.48 19.90
C ILE A 79 -8.88 16.07 20.15
N TYR A 80 -7.84 15.95 20.96
CA TYR A 80 -7.24 14.67 21.32
C TYR A 80 -7.20 14.46 22.84
N GLU A 81 -7.29 13.20 23.27
CA GLU A 81 -7.01 12.76 24.65
C GLU A 81 -5.59 12.23 24.75
N GLU A 82 -4.87 12.59 25.81
CA GLU A 82 -3.54 12.08 26.12
C GLU A 82 -3.52 11.28 27.43
N TYR A 83 -3.06 10.03 27.38
CA TYR A 83 -2.91 9.17 28.57
C TYR A 83 -1.53 9.35 29.21
N LYS A 84 -1.51 9.86 30.45
CA LYS A 84 -0.31 9.92 31.29
C LYS A 84 -0.45 8.91 32.42
N SER A 85 0.50 7.99 32.49
CA SER A 85 0.64 7.02 33.58
C SER A 85 1.75 7.48 34.51
N ASP A 86 1.41 7.76 35.77
CA ASP A 86 2.37 8.06 36.83
C ASP A 86 3.04 6.77 37.34
N GLN A 87 4.15 6.92 38.11
CA GLN A 87 4.91 5.80 38.68
C GLN A 87 4.11 4.87 39.62
N ASN A 88 2.86 5.24 39.95
CA ASN A 88 1.92 4.50 40.80
C ASN A 88 0.77 3.83 40.00
N ASP A 89 0.89 3.67 38.68
CA ASP A 89 -0.14 3.09 37.79
C ASP A 89 -1.52 3.80 37.83
N GLN A 90 -1.57 5.06 38.30
CA GLN A 90 -2.75 5.90 38.13
C GLN A 90 -2.74 6.53 36.72
N VAL A 91 -3.83 6.35 35.98
CA VAL A 91 -4.01 6.87 34.63
C VAL A 91 -4.71 8.24 34.71
N GLN A 92 -3.99 9.30 34.37
CA GLN A 92 -4.55 10.64 34.19
C GLN A 92 -4.78 10.90 32.69
N VAL A 93 -5.99 11.36 32.35
CA VAL A 93 -6.38 11.69 30.97
C VAL A 93 -6.41 13.20 30.82
N ASP A 94 -5.50 13.74 30.00
CA ASP A 94 -5.47 15.15 29.62
C ASP A 94 -6.12 15.35 28.26
N TYR A 95 -6.69 16.53 27.99
CA TYR A 95 -7.27 16.88 26.69
C TYR A 95 -6.49 18.03 26.07
N GLY A 96 -6.14 17.88 24.78
CA GLY A 96 -5.49 18.91 23.98
C GLY A 96 -6.25 19.18 22.68
N TYR A 97 -5.90 20.26 21.99
CA TYR A 97 -6.49 20.61 20.69
C TYR A 97 -5.41 21.01 19.68
N ILE A 98 -5.70 20.74 18.42
CA ILE A 98 -4.89 21.10 17.25
C ILE A 98 -5.72 22.03 16.38
N LEU A 99 -5.13 23.16 16.01
CA LEU A 99 -5.74 24.11 15.09
C LEU A 99 -5.47 23.72 13.63
N PRO A 100 -6.44 23.91 12.73
CA PRO A 100 -6.21 23.78 11.31
C PRO A 100 -5.33 24.94 10.83
N ARG A 101 -4.19 24.63 10.22
CA ARG A 101 -3.21 25.63 9.75
C ARG A 101 -2.82 25.37 8.31
N ASP A 102 -2.57 26.43 7.54
CA ASP A 102 -2.11 26.35 6.15
C ASP A 102 -0.85 25.47 6.01
N THR A 103 0.06 25.53 6.99
CA THR A 103 1.28 24.70 7.00
C THR A 103 1.03 23.20 7.12
N ARG A 104 -0.16 22.77 7.56
CA ARG A 104 -0.56 21.35 7.71
C ARG A 104 -1.48 20.85 6.60
N ILE A 105 -1.89 21.72 5.68
CA ILE A 105 -2.74 21.34 4.53
C ILE A 105 -2.02 20.32 3.60
N GLN A 106 -0.68 20.23 3.67
CA GLN A 106 0.10 19.25 2.92
C GLN A 106 -0.09 17.80 3.39
N GLU A 107 -0.72 17.57 4.55
CA GLU A 107 -1.04 16.22 5.06
C GLU A 107 -2.11 15.51 4.20
N HIS A 108 -2.91 16.26 3.45
CA HIS A 108 -3.96 15.73 2.57
C HIS A 108 -3.65 16.00 1.09
N ALA A 109 -3.96 15.01 0.24
CA ALA A 109 -3.68 15.09 -1.19
C ALA A 109 -4.61 16.12 -1.84
N PRO A 110 -4.07 17.07 -2.63
CA PRO A 110 -4.92 17.99 -3.37
C PRO A 110 -5.67 17.29 -4.49
N LYS A 111 -6.87 17.78 -4.79
CA LYS A 111 -7.66 17.35 -5.95
C LYS A 111 -7.99 18.53 -6.88
N VAL A 112 -7.99 18.29 -8.18
CA VAL A 112 -8.50 19.25 -9.17
C VAL A 112 -9.99 18.97 -9.37
N ILE A 113 -10.82 20.01 -9.23
CA ILE A 113 -12.27 19.97 -9.41
C ILE A 113 -12.59 20.67 -10.74
N GLN A 114 -13.23 19.96 -11.66
CA GLN A 114 -13.67 20.47 -12.96
C GLN A 114 -15.17 20.27 -13.17
N PHE A 115 -15.71 19.16 -12.64
CA PHE A 115 -17.10 18.76 -12.76
C PHE A 115 -17.71 18.47 -11.38
N GLU A 116 -19.05 18.43 -11.32
CA GLU A 116 -19.79 18.10 -10.10
C GLU A 116 -19.48 16.67 -9.58
N GLU A 117 -19.15 15.74 -10.46
CA GLU A 117 -18.69 14.40 -10.06
C GLU A 117 -17.38 14.46 -9.25
N ASP A 118 -16.51 15.43 -9.54
CA ASP A 118 -15.22 15.57 -8.86
C ASP A 118 -15.41 16.03 -7.40
N ILE A 119 -16.39 16.91 -7.14
CA ILE A 119 -16.68 17.41 -5.79
C ILE A 119 -17.33 16.33 -4.93
N GLU A 120 -18.22 15.52 -5.49
CA GLU A 120 -18.84 14.39 -4.80
C GLU A 120 -17.80 13.32 -4.42
N GLU A 121 -16.89 12.97 -5.34
CA GLU A 121 -15.78 12.07 -5.01
C GLU A 121 -14.84 12.70 -3.98
N TYR A 122 -14.67 14.03 -3.97
CA TYR A 122 -13.87 14.71 -2.95
C TYR A 122 -14.50 14.67 -1.56
N LYS A 123 -15.84 14.78 -1.45
CA LYS A 123 -16.55 14.54 -0.18
C LYS A 123 -16.31 13.12 0.35
N GLN A 124 -16.30 12.11 -0.53
CA GLN A 124 -15.96 10.74 -0.13
C GLN A 124 -14.51 10.61 0.35
N TYR A 125 -13.57 11.32 -0.29
CA TYR A 125 -12.19 11.38 0.18
C TYR A 125 -12.10 12.00 1.59
N ILE A 126 -12.79 13.10 1.85
CA ILE A 126 -12.84 13.74 3.17
C ILE A 126 -13.38 12.76 4.23
N LYS A 127 -14.46 12.03 3.93
CA LYS A 127 -15.00 10.98 4.83
C LYS A 127 -13.96 9.89 5.12
N SER A 128 -13.23 9.44 4.10
CA SER A 128 -12.18 8.44 4.27
C SER A 128 -11.03 8.95 5.16
N ALA A 129 -10.68 10.24 5.07
CA ALA A 129 -9.67 10.86 5.93
C ALA A 129 -10.13 10.91 7.40
N ILE A 130 -11.41 11.19 7.65
CA ILE A 130 -12.00 11.14 8.99
C ILE A 130 -11.91 9.71 9.57
N ILE A 131 -12.26 8.70 8.78
CA ILE A 131 -12.16 7.29 9.18
C ILE A 131 -10.70 6.92 9.50
N ASN A 132 -9.74 7.38 8.69
CA ASN A 132 -8.33 7.13 8.94
C ASN A 132 -7.83 7.81 10.22
N MET A 133 -8.27 9.02 10.54
CA MET A 133 -7.94 9.69 11.82
C MET A 133 -8.54 8.97 13.04
N GLN A 134 -9.69 8.29 12.87
CA GLN A 134 -10.29 7.44 13.90
C GLN A 134 -9.62 6.06 14.00
N SER A 135 -8.98 5.60 12.92
CA SER A 135 -8.31 4.31 12.84
C SER A 135 -6.94 4.40 13.50
N TYR A 136 -6.80 3.81 14.69
CA TYR A 136 -5.53 3.71 15.43
C TYR A 136 -4.37 3.24 14.54
N ILE A 137 -3.42 4.12 14.21
CA ILE A 137 -2.12 3.74 13.66
C ILE A 137 -1.06 3.97 14.73
N ILE A 138 -0.91 2.96 15.58
CA ILE A 138 0.28 2.32 16.21
C ILE A 138 1.53 3.17 16.60
N ASP A 139 1.77 4.39 16.12
CA ASP A 139 3.08 5.05 16.27
C ASP A 139 3.18 6.12 17.38
N SER A 140 2.13 6.35 18.17
CA SER A 140 2.22 7.10 19.44
C SER A 140 1.10 6.68 20.39
N THR A 141 1.42 5.85 21.38
CA THR A 141 0.48 5.28 22.36
C THR A 141 -0.09 6.29 23.36
N LYS A 142 0.09 7.60 23.16
CA LYS A 142 -0.38 8.61 24.12
C LYS A 142 -1.59 9.39 23.65
N GLN A 143 -1.71 9.74 22.36
CA GLN A 143 -2.74 10.68 21.88
C GLN A 143 -3.79 10.03 20.98
N ARG A 144 -5.08 10.20 21.29
CA ARG A 144 -6.21 9.71 20.49
C ARG A 144 -7.12 10.86 20.10
N PHE A 145 -7.43 11.00 18.81
CA PHE A 145 -8.39 12.00 18.34
C PHE A 145 -9.83 11.61 18.71
N ILE A 146 -10.57 12.55 19.31
CA ILE A 146 -11.92 12.32 19.84
C ILE A 146 -12.97 13.11 19.05
N ALA A 147 -12.65 14.32 18.60
CA ALA A 147 -13.59 15.20 17.92
C ALA A 147 -12.92 16.10 16.89
N ILE A 148 -13.63 16.41 15.82
CA ILE A 148 -13.31 17.50 14.89
C ILE A 148 -14.18 18.67 15.30
N TYR A 149 -13.58 19.85 15.50
CA TYR A 149 -14.32 21.05 15.91
C TYR A 149 -14.29 22.17 14.87
N SER A 150 -13.34 22.13 13.93
CA SER A 150 -13.19 23.12 12.86
C SER A 150 -12.58 22.51 11.60
N MET A 151 -12.73 23.20 10.47
CA MET A 151 -12.21 22.81 9.17
C MET A 151 -11.67 24.03 8.42
N LEU A 152 -10.58 23.83 7.68
CA LEU A 152 -9.98 24.80 6.77
C LEU A 152 -9.98 24.21 5.36
N ILE A 153 -10.43 24.97 4.37
CA ILE A 153 -10.32 24.63 2.96
C ILE A 153 -9.47 25.69 2.26
N LYS A 154 -8.53 25.24 1.44
CA LYS A 154 -7.72 26.09 0.56
C LYS A 154 -8.04 25.77 -0.89
N THR A 155 -8.42 26.79 -1.65
CA THR A 155 -8.63 26.71 -3.10
C THR A 155 -7.45 27.35 -3.81
N PHE A 156 -7.08 26.81 -4.97
CA PHE A 156 -6.10 27.41 -5.87
C PHE A 156 -6.77 27.57 -7.23
N ASN A 157 -6.81 28.81 -7.71
CA ASN A 157 -7.35 29.12 -9.02
C ASN A 157 -6.39 28.59 -10.08
N LEU A 158 -6.87 27.67 -10.91
CA LEU A 158 -6.13 27.25 -12.10
C LEU A 158 -6.33 28.32 -13.16
N GLN A 159 -5.27 29.01 -13.55
CA GLN A 159 -5.36 29.97 -14.65
C GLN A 159 -5.82 29.23 -15.92
N PRO A 160 -6.92 29.62 -16.57
CA PRO A 160 -7.37 28.97 -17.79
C PRO A 160 -6.31 29.14 -18.89
N GLN A 161 -5.85 28.03 -19.48
CA GLN A 161 -4.92 28.06 -20.60
C GLN A 161 -5.68 28.36 -21.90
N ILE A 162 -5.98 29.63 -22.10
CA ILE A 162 -6.66 30.10 -23.31
C ILE A 162 -5.67 30.14 -24.46
N VAL A 163 -5.95 29.38 -25.53
CA VAL A 163 -5.12 29.28 -26.74
C VAL A 163 -5.93 29.62 -27.97
N GLY A 164 -5.45 30.58 -28.76
CA GLY A 164 -6.19 31.03 -29.94
C GLY A 164 -5.77 32.39 -30.43
N ALA A 165 -5.25 33.24 -29.55
CA ALA A 165 -4.85 34.61 -29.84
C ALA A 165 -4.00 34.75 -31.11
N SER A 166 -4.28 35.82 -31.87
CA SER A 166 -3.68 36.12 -33.17
C SER A 166 -2.72 37.27 -33.05
N MET A 167 -1.46 36.97 -32.73
CA MET A 167 -0.37 37.93 -32.81
C MET A 167 0.63 37.46 -33.83
N LYS A 168 0.50 37.98 -35.06
CA LYS A 168 1.31 37.60 -36.21
C LYS A 168 2.81 37.77 -35.96
N GLU A 169 3.21 38.82 -35.22
CA GLU A 169 4.61 39.10 -34.89
C GLU A 169 5.23 38.04 -33.97
N LEU A 170 4.50 37.65 -32.90
CA LEU A 170 4.92 36.58 -31.98
C LEU A 170 4.94 35.21 -32.66
N ILE A 171 3.91 34.92 -33.46
CA ILE A 171 3.85 33.72 -34.29
C ILE A 171 5.07 33.63 -35.22
N ASP A 172 5.46 34.75 -35.83
CA ASP A 172 6.58 34.82 -36.76
C ASP A 172 7.93 34.66 -36.05
N ILE A 173 8.09 35.20 -34.84
CA ILE A 173 9.29 34.98 -34.00
C ILE A 173 9.47 33.47 -33.73
N HIS A 174 8.42 32.78 -33.30
CA HIS A 174 8.47 31.34 -33.00
C HIS A 174 8.71 30.49 -34.26
N CYS A 175 8.12 30.87 -35.40
CA CYS A 175 8.33 30.19 -36.68
C CYS A 175 9.75 30.40 -37.24
N ASN A 176 10.30 31.60 -37.11
CA ASN A 176 11.64 31.94 -37.62
C ASN A 176 12.76 31.24 -36.84
N GLY A 177 12.58 31.00 -35.54
CA GLY A 177 13.53 30.26 -34.70
C GLY A 177 13.54 28.74 -34.94
N ARG A 178 12.51 28.19 -35.59
CA ARG A 178 12.31 26.72 -35.77
C ARG A 178 11.92 26.37 -37.21
N LYS A 179 12.68 26.89 -38.18
CA LYS A 179 12.45 26.66 -39.61
C LYS A 179 12.30 25.16 -39.91
N ASN A 180 11.26 24.79 -40.64
CA ASN A 180 10.93 23.42 -41.07
C ASN A 180 10.47 22.42 -39.99
N ALA A 181 10.37 22.82 -38.71
CA ALA A 181 9.87 21.95 -37.63
C ALA A 181 8.38 22.13 -37.34
N ILE A 182 7.84 23.33 -37.56
CA ILE A 182 6.44 23.71 -37.30
C ILE A 182 5.79 24.34 -38.53
N TYR A 183 4.48 24.14 -38.69
CA TYR A 183 3.70 24.82 -39.71
C TYR A 183 3.37 26.24 -39.26
N LYS A 184 3.71 27.22 -40.09
CA LYS A 184 3.39 28.63 -39.85
C LYS A 184 1.91 28.88 -40.09
N ASN A 185 1.18 29.16 -39.01
CA ASN A 185 -0.19 29.65 -39.10
C ASN A 185 -0.21 31.07 -39.69
N THR A 186 -1.35 31.47 -40.26
CA THR A 186 -1.43 32.77 -40.94
C THR A 186 -1.45 33.96 -39.99
N GLY A 187 -1.82 33.73 -38.72
CA GLY A 187 -1.82 34.77 -37.68
C GLY A 187 -2.80 35.90 -37.98
N ASN A 188 -3.84 35.65 -38.78
CA ASN A 188 -4.81 36.64 -39.22
C ASN A 188 -6.13 36.61 -38.43
N ASN A 189 -6.42 35.54 -37.69
CA ASN A 189 -7.63 35.36 -36.89
C ASN A 189 -7.26 34.72 -35.54
N ASN A 190 -8.02 34.99 -34.47
CA ASN A 190 -7.82 34.39 -33.14
C ASN A 190 -8.19 32.90 -33.07
N ASN A 191 -7.82 32.11 -34.09
CA ASN A 191 -8.19 30.71 -34.26
C ASN A 191 -6.98 29.79 -34.47
N CYS A 192 -5.80 30.18 -33.98
CA CYS A 192 -4.55 29.45 -34.26
C CYS A 192 -4.59 27.98 -33.79
N TYR A 193 -5.32 27.68 -32.71
CA TYR A 193 -5.55 26.32 -32.23
C TYR A 193 -6.32 25.45 -33.22
N MET A 194 -7.46 25.92 -33.73
CA MET A 194 -8.23 25.14 -34.72
C MET A 194 -7.53 25.09 -36.08
N GLU A 195 -6.75 26.11 -36.45
CA GLU A 195 -5.89 26.06 -37.65
C GLU A 195 -4.82 24.97 -37.51
N ALA A 196 -4.19 24.84 -36.33
CA ALA A 196 -3.23 23.78 -36.05
C ALA A 196 -3.89 22.39 -36.10
N VAL A 197 -5.07 22.23 -35.49
CA VAL A 197 -5.87 20.99 -35.55
C VAL A 197 -6.22 20.64 -37.00
N ALA A 198 -6.70 21.61 -37.77
CA ALA A 198 -7.06 21.42 -39.18
C ALA A 198 -5.85 20.99 -40.02
N LYS A 199 -4.70 21.65 -39.85
CA LYS A 199 -3.48 21.28 -40.59
C LYS A 199 -2.97 19.89 -40.22
N ALA A 200 -3.05 19.52 -38.95
CA ALA A 200 -2.58 18.21 -38.52
C ALA A 200 -3.49 17.05 -38.97
N LEU A 201 -4.80 17.30 -39.12
CA LEU A 201 -5.74 16.35 -39.72
C LEU A 201 -5.59 16.25 -41.25
N HIS A 202 -5.15 17.34 -41.89
CA HIS A 202 -4.96 17.44 -43.34
C HIS A 202 -3.49 17.72 -43.71
N PRO A 203 -2.56 16.79 -43.42
CA PRO A 203 -1.15 16.98 -43.72
C PRO A 203 -0.90 16.96 -45.23
N ASP A 204 0.15 17.65 -45.65
CA ASP A 204 0.55 17.66 -47.06
C ASP A 204 1.16 16.31 -47.44
N ILE A 205 0.62 15.68 -48.48
CA ILE A 205 1.13 14.46 -49.10
C ILE A 205 1.70 14.79 -50.48
N LYS A 206 2.55 13.91 -51.03
CA LYS A 206 3.17 14.11 -52.36
C LYS A 206 2.12 14.41 -53.45
N GLU A 207 0.93 13.86 -53.30
CA GLU A 207 -0.18 13.96 -54.25
C GLU A 207 -1.15 15.13 -53.96
N LYS A 208 -1.20 15.64 -52.73
CA LYS A 208 -2.15 16.68 -52.31
C LYS A 208 -1.53 17.63 -51.29
N ARG A 209 -1.38 18.90 -51.69
CA ARG A 209 -0.96 19.99 -50.80
C ARG A 209 -2.15 20.91 -50.52
N TYR A 210 -2.40 21.19 -49.25
CA TYR A 210 -3.46 22.10 -48.84
C TYR A 210 -2.92 23.53 -48.79
N LYS A 211 -3.58 24.43 -49.54
CA LYS A 211 -3.31 25.87 -49.45
C LYS A 211 -3.77 26.40 -48.08
N SER A 212 -3.12 27.46 -47.61
CA SER A 212 -3.42 28.08 -46.31
C SER A 212 -4.90 28.50 -46.20
N GLU A 213 -5.48 29.02 -47.28
CA GLU A 213 -6.89 29.44 -47.31
C GLU A 213 -7.85 28.26 -47.11
N SER A 214 -7.49 27.08 -47.62
CA SER A 214 -8.29 25.86 -47.45
C SER A 214 -8.26 25.39 -45.99
N ILE A 215 -7.10 25.45 -45.34
CA ILE A 215 -6.95 25.08 -43.92
C ILE A 215 -7.76 26.04 -43.03
N ILE A 216 -7.77 27.35 -43.34
CA ILE A 216 -8.57 28.34 -42.62
C ILE A 216 -10.07 28.06 -42.78
N SER A 217 -10.53 27.69 -43.98
CA SER A 217 -11.93 27.32 -44.19
C SER A 217 -12.32 26.11 -43.34
N ILE A 218 -11.47 25.08 -43.30
CA ILE A 218 -11.69 23.88 -42.51
C ILE A 218 -11.66 24.19 -41.01
N SER A 219 -10.74 25.04 -40.54
CA SER A 219 -10.66 25.42 -39.12
C SER A 219 -11.89 26.18 -38.65
N ARG A 220 -12.49 27.01 -39.51
CA ARG A 220 -13.77 27.69 -39.23
C ARG A 220 -14.93 26.70 -39.13
N GLU A 221 -14.99 25.71 -40.02
CA GLU A 221 -16.00 24.64 -39.95
C GLU A 221 -15.89 23.81 -38.67
N TYR A 222 -14.66 23.54 -38.24
CA TYR A 222 -14.41 22.83 -36.99
C TYR A 222 -14.80 23.67 -35.77
N LEU A 223 -14.53 24.98 -35.79
CA LEU A 223 -14.91 25.87 -34.70
C LEU A 223 -16.43 25.93 -34.51
N VAL A 224 -17.21 26.00 -35.61
CA VAL A 224 -18.69 25.91 -35.56
C VAL A 224 -19.16 24.64 -34.89
N GLN A 225 -18.53 23.50 -35.20
CA GLN A 225 -18.91 22.21 -34.62
C GLN A 225 -18.54 22.10 -33.14
N VAL A 226 -17.36 22.59 -32.75
CA VAL A 226 -16.88 22.53 -31.36
C VAL A 226 -17.73 23.39 -30.46
N LEU A 227 -18.04 24.62 -30.89
CA LEU A 227 -18.81 25.61 -30.13
C LEU A 227 -20.32 25.56 -30.40
N GLU A 228 -20.79 24.68 -31.29
CA GLU A 228 -22.20 24.53 -31.68
C GLU A 228 -22.86 25.85 -32.12
N LEU A 229 -22.13 26.63 -32.92
CA LEU A 229 -22.57 27.96 -33.30
C LEU A 229 -23.83 27.89 -34.20
N PRO A 230 -24.81 28.77 -34.00
CA PRO A 230 -26.08 28.75 -34.74
C PRO A 230 -25.96 29.34 -36.16
N PHE A 231 -24.75 29.42 -36.71
CA PHE A 231 -24.47 30.02 -38.01
C PHE A 231 -23.29 29.35 -38.71
N ASP A 232 -23.29 29.43 -40.05
CA ASP A 232 -22.30 28.75 -40.88
C ASP A 232 -20.90 29.39 -40.82
N SER A 233 -19.89 28.56 -41.09
CA SER A 233 -18.46 28.93 -41.12
C SER A 233 -18.12 30.01 -42.15
N LYS A 234 -18.95 30.18 -43.19
CA LYS A 234 -18.80 31.16 -44.27
C LYS A 234 -19.55 32.49 -44.01
N SER A 235 -20.26 32.60 -42.90
CA SER A 235 -21.04 33.79 -42.57
C SER A 235 -20.16 34.99 -42.19
N ARG A 236 -20.67 36.22 -42.38
CA ARG A 236 -20.00 37.44 -41.85
C ARG A 236 -19.89 37.39 -40.32
N LYS A 237 -20.89 36.80 -39.64
CA LYS A 237 -20.91 36.58 -38.19
C LYS A 237 -19.67 35.81 -37.69
N MET A 238 -19.20 34.81 -38.44
CA MET A 238 -17.96 34.10 -38.11
C MET A 238 -16.73 35.02 -38.17
N THR A 239 -16.68 35.91 -39.16
CA THR A 239 -15.54 36.85 -39.30
C THR A 239 -15.52 37.89 -38.18
N ASP A 240 -16.70 38.33 -37.74
CA ASP A 240 -16.81 39.27 -36.61
C ASP A 240 -16.52 38.59 -35.27
N LEU A 241 -16.99 37.35 -35.07
CA LEU A 241 -16.64 36.54 -33.90
C LEU A 241 -15.12 36.39 -33.77
N LEU A 242 -14.43 36.01 -34.85
CA LEU A 242 -12.98 35.77 -34.84
C LEU A 242 -12.13 37.01 -34.51
N LYS A 243 -12.69 38.23 -34.60
CA LYS A 243 -12.01 39.48 -34.20
C LYS A 243 -12.03 39.68 -32.68
N THR A 244 -13.11 39.26 -32.01
CA THR A 244 -13.30 39.41 -30.56
C THR A 244 -13.06 38.11 -29.79
N PHE A 245 -12.77 37.02 -30.50
CA PHE A 245 -12.61 35.70 -29.90
C PHE A 245 -11.30 35.62 -29.12
N GLU A 246 -11.36 35.30 -27.83
CA GLU A 246 -10.17 35.25 -26.97
C GLU A 246 -9.37 33.93 -27.13
N GLY A 247 -9.98 32.92 -27.74
CA GLY A 247 -9.40 31.60 -27.97
C GLY A 247 -10.20 30.49 -27.30
N LEU A 248 -9.61 29.30 -27.22
CA LEU A 248 -10.20 28.12 -26.58
C LEU A 248 -9.37 27.71 -25.37
N ASP A 249 -10.03 27.44 -24.25
CA ASP A 249 -9.41 26.75 -23.12
C ASP A 249 -9.13 25.30 -23.52
N ILE A 250 -7.85 24.96 -23.69
CA ILE A 250 -7.45 23.62 -24.13
C ILE A 250 -7.88 22.55 -23.11
N THR A 251 -7.84 22.87 -21.82
CA THR A 251 -8.20 21.95 -20.73
C THR A 251 -9.65 21.50 -20.84
N LYS A 252 -10.54 22.41 -21.25
CA LYS A 252 -11.97 22.15 -21.46
C LYS A 252 -12.27 21.52 -22.82
N TYR A 253 -11.68 22.06 -23.89
CA TYR A 253 -12.10 21.73 -25.26
C TYR A 253 -11.29 20.63 -25.94
N ALA A 254 -10.15 20.18 -25.40
CA ALA A 254 -9.34 19.11 -26.01
C ALA A 254 -10.13 17.79 -26.20
N ASN A 255 -10.95 17.42 -25.20
CA ASN A 255 -11.78 16.22 -25.25
C ASN A 255 -12.92 16.37 -26.27
N ILE A 256 -13.59 17.51 -26.28
CA ILE A 256 -14.70 17.82 -27.20
C ILE A 256 -14.21 17.80 -28.66
N VAL A 257 -13.06 18.44 -28.93
CA VAL A 257 -12.40 18.42 -30.24
C VAL A 257 -12.06 16.99 -30.64
N SER A 258 -11.46 16.21 -29.74
CA SER A 258 -11.10 14.82 -30.03
C SER A 258 -12.31 13.96 -30.37
N GLN A 259 -13.42 14.10 -29.65
CA GLN A 259 -14.66 13.33 -29.91
C GLN A 259 -15.32 13.74 -31.23
N LYS A 260 -15.55 15.05 -31.44
CA LYS A 260 -16.28 15.53 -32.63
C LYS A 260 -15.51 15.30 -33.93
N MET A 261 -14.17 15.26 -33.88
CA MET A 261 -13.33 15.04 -35.07
C MET A 261 -13.12 13.54 -35.40
N GLN A 262 -13.44 12.61 -34.49
CA GLN A 262 -13.36 11.16 -34.78
C GLN A 262 -14.52 10.65 -35.65
N SER A 263 -15.67 11.31 -35.62
CA SER A 263 -16.94 10.81 -36.19
C SER A 263 -17.06 10.90 -37.72
N LYS A 264 -16.14 11.55 -38.45
CA LYS A 264 -16.25 11.77 -39.92
C LYS A 264 -15.43 10.83 -40.82
N ASN A 265 -14.66 9.87 -40.27
CA ASN A 265 -13.97 8.85 -41.08
C ASN A 265 -14.87 7.66 -41.43
N GLY A 266 -16.07 7.93 -41.96
CA GLY A 266 -17.03 6.94 -42.38
C GLY A 266 -17.27 6.97 -43.89
N ALA A 267 -16.38 6.33 -44.67
CA ALA A 267 -16.74 5.72 -45.95
C ALA A 267 -15.68 4.69 -46.38
N MET A 268 -16.11 3.42 -46.40
CA MET A 268 -15.55 2.25 -47.11
C MET A 268 -14.43 1.43 -46.43
N LEU A 269 -14.86 0.44 -45.64
CA LEU A 269 -14.44 -0.97 -45.69
C LEU A 269 -12.94 -1.29 -45.95
N ILE A 270 -12.07 -1.00 -44.98
CA ILE A 270 -11.03 -1.94 -44.50
C ILE A 270 -10.91 -1.76 -42.97
N LYS A 271 -11.42 -2.71 -42.20
CA LYS A 271 -11.07 -2.88 -40.79
C LYS A 271 -9.58 -3.24 -40.71
N MET A 272 -8.74 -2.33 -40.19
CA MET A 272 -7.66 -2.57 -39.21
C MET A 272 -6.60 -1.46 -39.26
N LYS A 273 -6.28 -0.91 -38.07
CA LYS A 273 -5.14 -0.02 -37.73
C LYS A 273 -5.07 1.35 -38.41
N LEU A 274 -5.55 2.40 -37.72
CA LEU A 274 -4.88 3.71 -37.61
C LEU A 274 -5.68 4.62 -36.67
N GLN A 275 -5.42 4.55 -35.36
CA GLN A 275 -5.69 5.68 -34.48
C GLN A 275 -4.70 6.78 -34.87
N LYS A 276 -5.12 7.77 -35.66
CA LYS A 276 -4.26 8.92 -35.99
C LYS A 276 -4.18 9.82 -34.76
N THR A 277 -3.05 9.74 -34.06
CA THR A 277 -2.67 10.72 -33.02
C THR A 277 -2.20 12.01 -33.69
N ILE A 278 -2.70 13.16 -33.23
CA ILE A 278 -2.31 14.48 -33.72
C ILE A 278 -1.35 15.09 -32.71
N ASP A 279 -0.18 15.57 -33.18
CA ASP A 279 0.79 16.29 -32.34
C ASP A 279 0.64 17.80 -32.57
N ILE A 280 0.32 18.55 -31.51
CA ILE A 280 0.20 20.03 -31.51
C ILE A 280 1.22 20.58 -30.52
N LEU A 281 1.93 21.63 -30.93
CA LEU A 281 2.82 22.39 -30.05
C LEU A 281 2.09 23.63 -29.54
N VAL A 282 1.97 23.78 -28.22
CA VAL A 282 1.49 25.01 -27.58
C VAL A 282 2.69 25.81 -27.09
N VAL A 283 2.70 27.11 -27.36
CA VAL A 283 3.75 28.05 -26.98
C VAL A 283 3.11 29.23 -26.26
N GLU A 284 3.61 29.53 -25.06
CA GLU A 284 3.19 30.69 -24.28
C GLU A 284 4.23 31.81 -24.39
N SER A 285 3.75 33.05 -24.43
CA SER A 285 4.56 34.26 -24.48
C SER A 285 3.90 35.36 -23.64
N GLU A 286 4.72 36.17 -22.96
CA GLU A 286 4.23 37.34 -22.22
C GLU A 286 4.28 38.59 -23.11
N TRP A 287 3.16 39.30 -23.22
CA TRP A 287 3.04 40.55 -23.96
C TRP A 287 2.23 41.55 -23.14
N GLU A 288 2.79 42.74 -22.89
CA GLU A 288 2.14 43.81 -22.10
C GLU A 288 1.58 43.34 -20.73
N GLY A 289 2.25 42.36 -20.09
CA GLY A 289 1.83 41.80 -18.81
C GLY A 289 0.77 40.70 -18.91
N ASN A 290 0.26 40.39 -20.11
CA ASN A 290 -0.68 39.30 -20.35
C ASN A 290 0.02 38.06 -20.92
N LYS A 291 -0.35 36.88 -20.44
CA LYS A 291 0.11 35.59 -21.02
C LYS A 291 -0.74 35.26 -22.24
N ILE A 292 -0.09 35.15 -23.40
CA ILE A 292 -0.72 34.82 -24.67
C ILE A 292 -0.20 33.46 -25.12
N SER A 293 -1.12 32.57 -25.48
CA SER A 293 -0.81 31.21 -25.91
C SER A 293 -1.17 30.97 -27.37
N HIS A 294 -0.24 30.36 -28.10
CA HIS A 294 -0.36 29.99 -29.51
C HIS A 294 -0.21 28.49 -29.70
N ALA A 295 -0.90 27.94 -30.71
CA ALA A 295 -0.78 26.53 -31.07
C ALA A 295 -0.29 26.38 -32.52
N PHE A 296 0.58 25.39 -32.74
CA PHE A 296 1.20 25.08 -34.02
C PHE A 296 1.06 23.60 -34.35
N ALA A 297 0.78 23.29 -35.63
CA ALA A 297 0.91 21.93 -36.12
C ALA A 297 2.40 21.57 -36.27
N ILE A 298 2.78 20.40 -35.76
CA ILE A 298 4.16 19.92 -35.85
C ILE A 298 4.38 19.33 -37.25
N ALA A 299 5.32 19.89 -38.00
CA ALA A 299 5.69 19.41 -39.33
C ALA A 299 6.71 18.27 -39.26
N ASN A 300 7.68 18.37 -38.34
CA ASN A 300 8.66 17.32 -38.09
C ASN A 300 8.96 17.23 -36.59
N LYS A 301 8.42 16.19 -35.95
CA LYS A 301 8.56 15.93 -34.50
C LYS A 301 10.02 15.71 -34.09
N GLN A 302 10.79 14.99 -34.90
CA GLN A 302 12.21 14.70 -34.61
C GLN A 302 13.07 15.95 -34.75
N ALA A 303 12.83 16.78 -35.75
CA ALA A 303 13.54 18.06 -35.91
C ALA A 303 13.18 19.05 -34.79
N LEU A 304 11.97 18.97 -34.23
CA LEU A 304 11.54 19.84 -33.14
C LEU A 304 12.18 19.46 -31.79
N THR A 305 12.29 18.17 -31.48
CA THR A 305 12.75 17.71 -30.16
C THR A 305 14.17 17.20 -30.13
N GLU A 306 14.81 16.97 -31.29
CA GLU A 306 16.09 16.24 -31.44
C GLU A 306 16.06 14.80 -30.88
N LEU A 307 14.87 14.28 -30.54
CA LEU A 307 14.66 12.96 -29.98
C LEU A 307 14.00 12.04 -31.00
N LYS A 308 14.40 10.77 -31.00
CA LYS A 308 13.74 9.73 -31.79
C LYS A 308 12.66 9.03 -30.97
N PHE A 309 11.42 9.14 -31.42
CA PHE A 309 10.29 8.44 -30.82
C PHE A 309 10.17 7.00 -31.34
N CYS A 310 9.68 6.11 -30.49
CA CYS A 310 9.33 4.74 -30.89
C CYS A 310 8.09 4.76 -31.82
N PRO A 311 8.15 4.15 -33.02
CA PRO A 311 7.05 4.15 -33.99
C PRO A 311 5.87 3.25 -33.57
N HIS A 312 6.07 2.34 -32.62
CA HIS A 312 5.03 1.42 -32.17
C HIS A 312 4.16 2.02 -31.06
N CYS A 313 4.76 2.70 -30.07
CA CYS A 313 4.01 3.29 -28.95
C CYS A 313 3.86 4.81 -29.00
N ASN A 314 4.63 5.53 -29.82
CA ASN A 314 4.68 7.00 -29.92
C ASN A 314 4.93 7.78 -28.61
N SER A 315 5.08 7.12 -27.46
CA SER A 315 5.29 7.76 -26.15
C SER A 315 6.74 7.71 -25.67
N LYS A 316 7.51 6.67 -26.00
CA LYS A 316 8.91 6.57 -25.57
C LYS A 316 9.82 7.33 -26.53
N ALA A 317 10.57 8.29 -25.99
CA ALA A 317 11.58 9.07 -26.71
C ALA A 317 13.01 8.61 -26.32
N PHE A 318 13.93 8.73 -27.27
CA PHE A 318 15.34 8.41 -27.12
C PHE A 318 16.20 9.56 -27.64
N ASP A 319 17.23 9.91 -26.90
CA ASP A 319 18.21 10.91 -27.33
C ASP A 319 19.18 10.27 -28.33
N LEU A 320 19.36 10.94 -29.49
CA LEU A 320 20.28 10.52 -30.53
C LEU A 320 21.75 10.74 -30.12
N LYS A 321 22.02 11.60 -29.14
CA LYS A 321 23.37 11.91 -28.62
C LYS A 321 23.83 10.92 -27.54
N ASP A 322 22.94 10.05 -27.03
CA ASP A 322 23.30 9.06 -26.02
C ASP A 322 24.20 7.97 -26.63
N LYS A 323 25.31 7.65 -25.94
CA LYS A 323 26.23 6.57 -26.31
C LYS A 323 25.55 5.21 -26.37
N ASN A 324 24.49 4.99 -25.58
CA ASN A 324 23.74 3.73 -25.52
C ASN A 324 22.48 3.73 -26.41
N TYR A 325 22.24 4.81 -27.17
CA TYR A 325 21.04 5.01 -28.00
C TYR A 325 20.67 3.76 -28.81
N SER A 326 21.60 3.23 -29.61
CA SER A 326 21.32 2.11 -30.52
C SER A 326 20.81 0.88 -29.77
N ARG A 327 21.52 0.50 -28.70
CA ARG A 327 21.19 -0.68 -27.88
C ARG A 327 19.83 -0.52 -27.20
N ASP A 328 19.57 0.64 -26.60
CA ASP A 328 18.38 0.85 -25.79
C ASP A 328 17.14 1.08 -26.67
N TYR A 329 17.32 1.73 -27.83
CA TYR A 329 16.30 1.85 -28.87
C TYR A 329 15.90 0.46 -29.41
N GLU A 330 16.86 -0.37 -29.85
CA GLU A 330 16.59 -1.71 -30.36
C GLU A 330 15.90 -2.61 -29.33
N LYS A 331 16.41 -2.64 -28.09
CA LYS A 331 15.79 -3.39 -26.99
C LYS A 331 14.34 -2.97 -26.76
N HIS A 332 14.06 -1.67 -26.81
CA HIS A 332 12.71 -1.16 -26.66
C HIS A 332 11.83 -1.51 -27.86
N ILE A 333 12.31 -1.35 -29.10
CA ILE A 333 11.54 -1.65 -30.32
C ILE A 333 11.08 -3.12 -30.31
N ILE A 334 12.00 -4.07 -30.11
CA ILE A 334 11.69 -5.51 -30.08
C ILE A 334 10.64 -5.78 -28.99
N LYS A 335 10.84 -5.22 -27.80
CA LYS A 335 9.89 -5.39 -26.69
C LYS A 335 8.53 -4.73 -26.99
N CYS A 336 8.52 -3.59 -27.66
CA CYS A 336 7.31 -2.82 -27.93
C CYS A 336 6.51 -3.43 -29.09
N GLU A 337 7.18 -3.95 -30.11
CA GLU A 337 6.61 -4.72 -31.21
C GLU A 337 5.95 -6.01 -30.70
N ASN A 338 6.64 -6.76 -29.82
CA ASN A 338 6.07 -7.93 -29.14
C ASN A 338 4.81 -7.61 -28.31
N ASN A 339 4.65 -6.36 -27.87
CA ASN A 339 3.48 -5.90 -27.13
C ASN A 339 2.44 -5.18 -28.03
N GLU A 340 2.55 -5.30 -29.36
CA GLU A 340 1.68 -4.62 -30.34
C GLU A 340 1.60 -3.09 -30.18
N GLY A 341 2.65 -2.45 -29.66
CA GLY A 341 2.65 -1.02 -29.34
C GLY A 341 1.86 -0.63 -28.09
N LYS A 342 1.23 -1.60 -27.40
CA LYS A 342 0.51 -1.35 -26.15
C LYS A 342 1.52 -1.15 -25.02
N ILE A 343 1.40 -0.01 -24.34
CA ILE A 343 2.16 0.25 -23.13
C ILE A 343 1.65 -0.71 -22.07
N VAL A 344 2.50 -1.66 -21.65
CA VAL A 344 2.22 -2.50 -20.47
C VAL A 344 2.24 -1.58 -19.25
N LYS A 345 1.08 -1.02 -18.92
CA LYS A 345 0.85 -0.33 -17.65
C LYS A 345 0.96 -1.39 -16.56
N LYS A 346 2.14 -1.55 -15.98
CA LYS A 346 2.24 -2.23 -14.69
C LYS A 346 1.43 -1.38 -13.73
N ILE A 347 0.35 -1.96 -13.19
CA ILE A 347 -0.42 -1.33 -12.12
C ILE A 347 0.54 -1.20 -10.94
N LYS A 348 1.16 -0.02 -10.79
CA LYS A 348 1.63 0.44 -9.51
C LYS A 348 0.39 0.96 -8.84
N LEU A 349 -0.17 0.16 -7.93
CA LEU A 349 -1.19 0.68 -7.03
C LEU A 349 -0.61 1.91 -6.34
N ASP A 350 -1.36 3.01 -6.31
CA ASP A 350 -0.99 4.16 -5.49
C ASP A 350 -0.73 3.69 -4.06
N TYR A 351 0.22 4.33 -3.40
CA TYR A 351 0.55 4.07 -2.01
C TYR A 351 -0.55 4.65 -1.12
N ILE A 352 -1.77 4.16 -1.29
CA ILE A 352 -2.87 4.39 -0.37
C ILE A 352 -2.46 3.69 0.92
N GLN A 353 -2.47 4.42 2.04
CA GLN A 353 -2.35 3.80 3.36
C GLN A 353 -3.54 2.85 3.54
N LYS A 354 -3.33 1.59 3.16
CA LYS A 354 -4.21 0.49 3.54
C LYS A 354 -3.92 0.17 5.00
N PRO A 355 -4.91 -0.29 5.79
CA PRO A 355 -4.61 -0.86 7.10
C PRO A 355 -3.44 -1.83 6.94
N PHE A 356 -2.37 -1.58 7.69
CA PHE A 356 -1.11 -2.31 7.57
C PHE A 356 -1.34 -3.75 8.03
N VAL A 357 -1.80 -4.59 7.11
CA VAL A 357 -1.86 -6.03 7.26
C VAL A 357 -0.95 -6.63 6.19
N PRO A 358 0.39 -6.52 6.35
CA PRO A 358 1.37 -6.96 5.35
C PRO A 358 1.16 -8.40 4.94
N HIS A 359 0.76 -9.24 5.90
CA HIS A 359 0.41 -10.64 5.71
C HIS A 359 -0.63 -10.87 4.58
N ILE A 360 -1.65 -10.02 4.47
CA ILE A 360 -2.69 -10.15 3.43
C ILE A 360 -2.26 -9.40 2.17
N MET A 361 -1.76 -8.17 2.31
CA MET A 361 -1.48 -7.30 1.17
C MET A 361 -0.20 -7.66 0.42
N GLN A 362 0.76 -8.36 1.03
CA GLN A 362 1.96 -8.89 0.37
C GLN A 362 1.76 -10.32 -0.15
N ASN A 363 0.61 -10.93 0.11
CA ASN A 363 0.30 -12.26 -0.39
C ASN A 363 0.06 -12.21 -1.90
N LYS A 364 0.95 -12.80 -2.69
CA LYS A 364 0.84 -12.84 -4.16
C LYS A 364 -0.46 -13.48 -4.64
N THR A 365 -0.95 -14.48 -3.91
CA THR A 365 -2.24 -15.14 -4.17
C THR A 365 -3.38 -14.13 -4.03
N TYR A 366 -3.40 -13.39 -2.91
CA TYR A 366 -4.44 -12.40 -2.65
C TYR A 366 -4.37 -11.23 -3.64
N GLN A 367 -3.17 -10.72 -3.93
CA GLN A 367 -2.97 -9.67 -4.94
C GLN A 367 -3.50 -10.10 -6.32
N TYR A 368 -3.22 -11.35 -6.73
CA TYR A 368 -3.72 -11.90 -7.97
C TYR A 368 -5.26 -11.98 -7.98
N LEU A 369 -5.87 -12.50 -6.90
CA LEU A 369 -7.32 -12.60 -6.78
C LEU A 369 -7.99 -11.21 -6.76
N LEU A 370 -7.41 -10.25 -6.04
CA LEU A 370 -7.85 -8.86 -5.99
C LEU A 370 -7.82 -8.20 -7.38
N ALA A 371 -6.72 -8.35 -8.13
CA ALA A 371 -6.57 -7.78 -9.47
C ALA A 371 -7.56 -8.35 -10.50
N ASN A 372 -8.09 -9.56 -10.26
CA ASN A 372 -9.05 -10.22 -11.14
C ASN A 372 -10.50 -10.18 -10.59
N GLY A 373 -10.76 -9.47 -9.50
CA GLY A 373 -12.10 -9.41 -8.88
C GLY A 373 -12.58 -10.72 -8.23
N ARG A 374 -11.67 -11.69 -8.00
CA ARG A 374 -11.95 -13.05 -7.51
C ARG A 374 -11.70 -13.20 -6.00
N GLN A 375 -11.99 -12.15 -5.23
CA GLN A 375 -11.62 -12.07 -3.81
C GLN A 375 -12.34 -13.10 -2.93
N HIS A 376 -13.56 -13.46 -3.32
CA HIS A 376 -14.39 -14.47 -2.67
C HIS A 376 -13.78 -15.88 -2.71
N GLU A 377 -12.81 -16.12 -3.59
CA GLU A 377 -12.11 -17.40 -3.68
C GLU A 377 -10.96 -17.53 -2.69
N PHE A 378 -10.53 -16.45 -2.03
CA PHE A 378 -9.39 -16.47 -1.11
C PHE A 378 -9.68 -17.36 0.12
N LYS A 379 -8.84 -18.37 0.30
CA LYS A 379 -8.84 -19.31 1.42
C LYS A 379 -7.63 -19.04 2.34
N PRO A 380 -7.83 -18.90 3.66
CA PRO A 380 -6.73 -18.82 4.61
C PRO A 380 -5.95 -20.15 4.66
N THR A 381 -4.71 -20.11 5.13
CA THR A 381 -3.93 -21.33 5.39
C THR A 381 -4.65 -22.19 6.41
N GLN A 382 -4.95 -23.44 6.06
CA GLN A 382 -5.69 -24.37 6.94
C GLN A 382 -4.75 -25.36 7.64
N TYR A 383 -3.65 -25.72 6.98
CA TYR A 383 -2.74 -26.77 7.43
C TYR A 383 -1.43 -26.18 7.93
N PHE A 384 -0.93 -26.72 9.05
CA PHE A 384 0.22 -26.22 9.79
C PHE A 384 0.91 -27.34 10.56
N ILE A 385 2.11 -27.05 11.05
CA ILE A 385 2.86 -27.96 11.91
C ILE A 385 3.09 -27.28 13.25
N THR A 386 2.96 -28.01 14.35
CA THR A 386 3.37 -27.53 15.68
C THR A 386 4.50 -28.36 16.23
N TYR A 387 5.32 -27.79 17.11
CA TYR A 387 6.39 -28.49 17.79
C TYR A 387 6.62 -27.94 19.21
N ASP A 388 7.27 -28.74 20.04
CA ASP A 388 7.76 -28.39 21.37
C ASP A 388 9.01 -29.22 21.67
N LEU A 389 9.89 -28.66 22.49
CA LEU A 389 11.13 -29.31 22.91
C LEU A 389 11.11 -29.51 24.43
N GLU A 390 11.41 -30.72 24.86
CA GLU A 390 11.78 -30.96 26.24
C GLU A 390 13.28 -30.78 26.40
N THR A 391 13.68 -30.17 27.51
CA THR A 391 15.09 -29.84 27.76
C THR A 391 15.53 -30.30 29.13
N VAL A 392 16.81 -30.64 29.24
CA VAL A 392 17.46 -30.97 30.51
C VAL A 392 18.54 -29.93 30.82
N PRO A 393 18.63 -29.48 32.08
CA PRO A 393 19.67 -28.56 32.50
C PRO A 393 21.00 -29.30 32.67
N LYS A 394 22.06 -28.74 32.09
CA LYS A 394 23.44 -29.03 32.43
C LYS A 394 23.94 -27.99 33.42
N ILE A 395 24.48 -28.42 34.55
CA ILE A 395 25.01 -27.52 35.57
C ILE A 395 26.39 -27.03 35.10
N VAL A 396 26.52 -25.71 34.88
CA VAL A 396 27.74 -25.10 34.34
C VAL A 396 28.43 -24.19 35.35
N ASN A 397 27.66 -23.49 36.21
CA ASN A 397 28.17 -22.69 37.33
C ASN A 397 29.36 -21.75 36.98
N LYS A 398 29.32 -21.10 35.81
CA LYS A 398 30.37 -20.20 35.31
C LYS A 398 30.08 -18.74 35.65
N LYS A 399 31.09 -18.02 36.17
CA LYS A 399 31.04 -16.57 36.39
C LYS A 399 31.53 -15.82 35.15
N PHE A 400 30.75 -14.84 34.70
CA PHE A 400 31.08 -13.90 33.63
C PHE A 400 31.17 -12.49 34.22
N GLY A 401 32.39 -11.97 34.35
CA GLY A 401 32.64 -10.67 34.97
C GLY A 401 32.28 -10.63 36.46
N LYS A 402 31.99 -9.43 36.99
CA LYS A 402 31.76 -9.21 38.43
C LYS A 402 30.33 -9.54 38.88
N SER A 403 29.35 -9.56 37.97
CA SER A 403 27.91 -9.61 38.31
C SER A 403 27.09 -10.63 37.50
N SER A 404 27.66 -11.33 36.52
CA SER A 404 26.91 -12.32 35.72
C SER A 404 27.33 -13.74 36.09
N TYR A 405 26.36 -14.63 36.33
CA TYR A 405 26.59 -16.03 36.69
C TYR A 405 25.68 -16.92 35.87
N GLN A 406 26.25 -17.80 35.07
CA GLN A 406 25.53 -18.83 34.34
C GLN A 406 25.50 -20.11 35.17
N MET A 407 24.36 -20.40 35.78
CA MET A 407 24.17 -21.61 36.59
C MET A 407 23.96 -22.84 35.71
N TYR A 408 23.14 -22.72 34.67
CA TYR A 408 22.70 -23.82 33.82
C TYR A 408 22.84 -23.51 32.33
N GLU A 409 22.99 -24.57 31.54
CA GLU A 409 22.89 -24.58 30.08
C GLU A 409 21.85 -25.63 29.70
N LEU A 410 20.89 -25.30 28.83
CA LEU A 410 19.80 -26.21 28.48
C LEU A 410 20.17 -27.03 27.25
N PHE A 411 19.95 -28.34 27.31
CA PHE A 411 20.15 -29.25 26.19
C PHE A 411 18.82 -29.89 25.79
N PRO A 412 18.54 -30.02 24.48
CA PRO A 412 17.32 -30.68 24.01
C PRO A 412 17.38 -32.18 24.34
N LEU A 413 16.33 -32.69 24.97
CA LEU A 413 16.15 -34.09 25.34
C LEU A 413 15.29 -34.83 24.34
N SER A 414 14.16 -34.21 23.98
CA SER A 414 13.22 -34.78 23.02
C SER A 414 12.46 -33.67 22.31
N VAL A 415 11.94 -34.01 21.14
CA VAL A 415 11.13 -33.13 20.31
C VAL A 415 9.91 -33.89 19.84
N ALA A 416 8.77 -33.24 19.95
CA ALA A 416 7.52 -33.75 19.45
C ALA A 416 6.92 -32.75 18.48
N SER A 417 6.31 -33.26 17.41
CA SER A 417 5.61 -32.40 16.45
C SER A 417 4.30 -32.99 16.02
N THR A 418 3.31 -32.12 15.87
CA THR A 418 1.98 -32.46 15.39
C THR A 418 1.76 -31.80 14.03
N ILE A 419 1.52 -32.61 13.01
CA ILE A 419 1.28 -32.19 11.64
C ILE A 419 -0.21 -32.24 11.39
N ARG A 420 -0.81 -31.09 11.12
CA ARG A 420 -2.20 -30.96 10.67
C ARG A 420 -2.19 -30.85 9.16
N ASN A 421 -2.54 -31.94 8.47
CA ASN A 421 -2.62 -31.99 7.00
C ASN A 421 -4.06 -32.28 6.55
N LYS A 422 -4.30 -32.40 5.24
CA LYS A 422 -5.64 -32.67 4.69
C LYS A 422 -6.23 -34.00 5.14
N TYR A 423 -5.38 -35.00 5.37
CA TYR A 423 -5.77 -36.36 5.75
C TYR A 423 -6.03 -36.53 7.25
N GLY A 424 -5.59 -35.58 8.09
CA GLY A 424 -5.84 -35.62 9.52
C GLY A 424 -4.69 -35.05 10.35
N ILE A 425 -4.45 -35.68 11.50
CA ILE A 425 -3.39 -35.31 12.43
C ILE A 425 -2.37 -36.44 12.48
N LYS A 426 -1.13 -36.14 12.12
CA LYS A 426 0.01 -37.04 12.26
C LYS A 426 0.93 -36.52 13.36
N LYS A 427 1.50 -37.42 14.15
CA LYS A 427 2.44 -37.08 15.22
C LYS A 427 3.78 -37.73 14.94
N ILE A 428 4.85 -37.00 15.19
CA ILE A 428 6.22 -37.51 15.12
C ILE A 428 6.93 -37.16 16.43
N PHE A 429 7.79 -38.06 16.87
CA PHE A 429 8.52 -37.94 18.12
C PHE A 429 9.95 -38.43 17.91
N PHE A 430 10.91 -37.69 18.45
CA PHE A 430 12.33 -38.03 18.46
C PHE A 430 12.92 -37.65 19.81
N SER A 431 13.87 -38.43 20.29
CA SER A 431 14.50 -38.26 21.59
C SER A 431 15.98 -38.60 21.53
N GLN A 432 16.71 -38.32 22.61
CA GLN A 432 18.09 -38.74 22.75
C GLN A 432 18.30 -40.26 22.63
N GLN A 433 17.26 -41.08 22.83
CA GLN A 433 17.33 -42.53 22.60
C GLN A 433 17.49 -42.91 21.13
N ASP A 434 17.12 -42.00 20.22
CA ASP A 434 17.23 -42.17 18.76
C ASP A 434 18.62 -41.81 18.21
N GLY A 435 19.54 -41.39 19.09
CA GLY A 435 20.92 -41.00 18.78
C GLY A 435 21.19 -39.51 19.01
N ASP A 436 22.46 -39.12 19.06
CA ASP A 436 22.88 -37.74 19.31
C ASP A 436 22.44 -36.76 18.19
N ASP A 437 22.11 -37.27 17.01
CA ASP A 437 21.64 -36.50 15.85
C ASP A 437 20.11 -36.44 15.72
N PHE A 438 19.35 -36.81 16.75
CA PHE A 438 17.89 -36.88 16.72
C PHE A 438 17.22 -35.56 16.25
N ILE A 439 17.78 -34.39 16.57
CA ILE A 439 17.28 -33.10 16.10
C ILE A 439 17.41 -32.97 14.57
N ILE A 440 18.49 -33.49 13.99
CA ILE A 440 18.71 -33.50 12.55
C ILE A 440 17.74 -34.48 11.88
N GLN A 441 17.58 -35.67 12.46
CA GLN A 441 16.61 -36.66 12.00
C GLN A 441 15.18 -36.09 12.01
N TRP A 442 14.81 -35.43 13.12
CA TRP A 442 13.54 -34.74 13.27
C TRP A 442 13.34 -33.64 12.22
N LEU A 443 14.31 -32.73 12.03
CA LEU A 443 14.23 -31.66 11.04
C LEU A 443 14.06 -32.21 9.62
N ASN A 444 14.78 -33.29 9.27
CA ASN A 444 14.63 -33.94 7.97
C ASN A 444 13.22 -34.51 7.77
N GLN A 445 12.61 -35.10 8.81
CA GLN A 445 11.23 -35.57 8.74
C GLN A 445 10.24 -34.39 8.69
N LEU A 446 10.46 -33.36 9.52
CA LEU A 446 9.65 -32.14 9.57
C LEU A 446 9.57 -31.46 8.21
N PHE A 447 10.69 -31.35 7.50
CA PHE A 447 10.75 -30.75 6.17
C PHE A 447 10.03 -31.57 5.09
N LYS A 448 10.04 -32.91 5.19
CA LYS A 448 9.22 -33.77 4.31
C LYS A 448 7.73 -33.56 4.55
N GLU A 449 7.31 -33.49 5.81
CA GLU A 449 5.91 -33.20 6.15
C GLU A 449 5.50 -31.79 5.73
N ALA A 450 6.41 -30.82 5.82
CA ALA A 450 6.16 -29.44 5.38
C ALA A 450 5.90 -29.35 3.87
N ASP A 451 6.56 -30.18 3.06
CA ASP A 451 6.27 -30.27 1.62
C ASP A 451 4.84 -30.75 1.35
N GLN A 452 4.40 -31.80 2.08
CA GLN A 452 3.02 -32.27 2.00
C GLN A 452 2.00 -31.22 2.46
N VAL A 453 2.27 -30.53 3.58
CA VAL A 453 1.42 -29.45 4.09
C VAL A 453 1.36 -28.28 3.10
N ASN A 454 2.46 -27.97 2.42
CA ASN A 454 2.50 -26.96 1.37
C ASN A 454 1.60 -27.36 0.20
N ALA A 455 1.69 -28.61 -0.27
CA ALA A 455 0.84 -29.15 -1.33
C ALA A 455 -0.65 -29.14 -0.95
N ASP A 456 -0.98 -29.52 0.28
CA ASP A 456 -2.36 -29.57 0.79
C ASP A 456 -2.98 -28.17 0.91
N ASN A 457 -2.17 -27.14 1.17
CA ASN A 457 -2.64 -25.76 1.23
C ASN A 457 -2.77 -25.08 -0.16
N GLN A 458 -2.39 -25.73 -1.26
CA GLN A 458 -2.54 -25.16 -2.60
C GLN A 458 -4.02 -25.07 -3.02
N TYR A 459 -4.33 -24.13 -3.91
CA TYR A 459 -5.66 -23.97 -4.48
C TYR A 459 -5.90 -25.04 -5.56
N ILE A 460 -6.67 -26.06 -5.21
CA ILE A 460 -7.02 -27.19 -6.07
C ILE A 460 -8.43 -26.96 -6.69
N LYS A 461 -8.63 -27.31 -7.96
CA LYS A 461 -9.98 -27.40 -8.58
C LYS A 461 -10.74 -28.60 -8.01
N ASP A 462 -12.07 -28.60 -8.11
CA ASP A 462 -12.94 -29.70 -7.64
C ASP A 462 -12.59 -31.10 -8.21
N ALA A 463 -11.70 -31.19 -9.21
CA ALA A 463 -11.22 -32.42 -9.84
C ALA A 463 -9.73 -32.77 -9.54
N CYS A 464 -9.14 -32.31 -8.43
CA CYS A 464 -7.75 -32.65 -8.03
C CYS A 464 -6.62 -32.17 -8.95
N THR A 465 -6.87 -31.20 -9.84
CA THR A 465 -5.84 -30.48 -10.62
C THR A 465 -5.56 -29.09 -10.05
N ILE A 466 -4.28 -28.73 -9.92
CA ILE A 466 -3.80 -27.42 -9.40
C ILE A 466 -4.24 -26.30 -10.35
N TYR A 467 -4.69 -25.15 -9.83
CA TYR A 467 -4.85 -23.94 -10.64
C TYR A 467 -3.47 -23.41 -11.06
N GLU A 468 -2.98 -23.78 -12.24
CA GLU A 468 -1.72 -23.22 -12.79
C GLU A 468 -1.73 -21.68 -12.90
N THR A 469 -2.93 -21.08 -12.93
CA THR A 469 -3.13 -19.64 -13.06
C THR A 469 -3.06 -18.87 -11.73
N ILE A 470 -3.27 -19.51 -10.58
CA ILE A 470 -3.25 -18.81 -9.27
C ILE A 470 -1.89 -19.04 -8.61
N PRO A 471 -1.01 -18.02 -8.53
CA PRO A 471 0.30 -18.20 -7.93
C PRO A 471 0.16 -18.43 -6.41
N TYR A 472 0.52 -19.63 -5.96
CA TYR A 472 0.64 -19.95 -4.54
C TYR A 472 2.10 -19.80 -4.10
N SER A 473 2.37 -18.87 -3.18
CA SER A 473 3.72 -18.64 -2.65
C SER A 473 3.72 -18.35 -1.15
N MET A 474 2.91 -19.09 -0.40
CA MET A 474 2.83 -18.94 1.05
C MET A 474 3.87 -19.80 1.75
N GLU A 475 4.28 -19.34 2.92
CA GLU A 475 5.24 -20.06 3.76
C GLU A 475 4.46 -21.02 4.66
N VAL A 476 4.91 -22.27 4.77
CA VAL A 476 4.28 -23.24 5.67
C VAL A 476 4.55 -22.84 7.12
N PRO A 477 3.51 -22.61 7.94
CA PRO A 477 3.69 -22.22 9.32
C PRO A 477 4.11 -23.43 10.18
N ILE A 478 5.23 -23.27 10.88
CA ILE A 478 5.74 -24.18 11.91
C ILE A 478 5.70 -23.42 13.24
N VAL A 479 4.77 -23.80 14.11
CA VAL A 479 4.38 -23.03 15.29
C VAL A 479 4.88 -23.71 16.56
N GLY A 480 5.70 -23.02 17.34
CA GLY A 480 6.07 -23.44 18.69
C GLY A 480 5.34 -22.60 19.75
N PHE A 481 5.29 -23.06 20.99
CA PHE A 481 4.69 -22.30 22.10
C PHE A 481 5.77 -21.70 22.98
N ASN A 482 5.85 -20.37 23.07
CA ASN A 482 6.95 -19.67 23.76
C ASN A 482 8.34 -20.01 23.15
N SER A 483 8.33 -20.44 21.89
CA SER A 483 9.50 -20.94 21.17
C SER A 483 10.47 -19.84 20.76
N SER A 484 10.01 -18.58 20.70
CA SER A 484 10.84 -17.45 20.28
C SER A 484 12.02 -17.22 21.22
N ARG A 485 11.82 -17.47 22.52
CA ARG A 485 12.82 -17.27 23.56
C ARG A 485 13.65 -18.52 23.85
N PHE A 486 13.09 -19.70 23.64
CA PHE A 486 13.66 -20.97 24.09
C PHE A 486 13.99 -21.86 22.89
N ASP A 487 12.98 -22.49 22.31
CA ASP A 487 13.15 -23.60 21.37
C ASP A 487 13.94 -23.23 20.11
N ILE A 488 13.63 -22.09 19.50
CA ILE A 488 14.27 -21.68 18.24
C ILE A 488 15.78 -21.52 18.46
N SER A 489 16.21 -21.01 19.61
CA SER A 489 17.64 -20.84 19.91
C SER A 489 18.40 -22.18 19.99
N LEU A 490 17.71 -23.25 20.37
CA LEU A 490 18.29 -24.61 20.47
C LEU A 490 18.40 -25.28 19.10
N ILE A 491 17.47 -24.98 18.17
CA ILE A 491 17.42 -25.64 16.86
C ILE A 491 18.02 -24.82 15.72
N ILE A 492 18.22 -23.51 15.88
CA ILE A 492 18.63 -22.62 14.79
C ILE A 492 19.96 -23.01 14.13
N SER A 493 20.90 -23.56 14.90
CA SER A 493 22.18 -24.08 14.40
C SER A 493 22.00 -25.32 13.52
N TYR A 494 20.97 -26.13 13.80
CA TYR A 494 20.67 -27.37 13.07
C TYR A 494 19.76 -27.13 11.85
N ILE A 495 19.01 -26.01 11.82
CA ILE A 495 18.12 -25.65 10.69
C ILE A 495 18.90 -25.41 9.39
N GLN A 496 20.10 -24.83 9.47
CA GLN A 496 20.95 -24.63 8.30
C GLN A 496 21.59 -25.96 7.90
N CYS A 497 21.17 -26.50 6.76
CA CYS A 497 21.69 -27.76 6.24
C CYS A 497 22.01 -27.68 4.75
N LYS A 498 22.39 -28.81 4.16
CA LYS A 498 22.79 -28.87 2.75
C LYS A 498 21.68 -28.40 1.81
N ASP A 499 20.42 -28.66 2.13
CA ASP A 499 19.28 -28.37 1.27
C ASP A 499 18.44 -27.16 1.73
N TRP A 500 18.63 -26.66 2.96
CA TRP A 500 17.84 -25.56 3.54
C TRP A 500 18.72 -24.40 4.00
N ILE A 501 18.28 -23.16 3.74
CA ILE A 501 18.95 -21.94 4.18
C ILE A 501 18.01 -21.01 4.91
N ILE A 502 18.50 -20.33 5.94
CA ILE A 502 17.76 -19.24 6.57
C ILE A 502 17.79 -18.05 5.61
N SER A 503 16.60 -17.62 5.19
CA SER A 503 16.41 -16.52 4.23
C SER A 503 16.06 -15.20 4.92
N ASN A 504 15.38 -15.28 6.07
CA ASN A 504 15.01 -14.12 6.86
C ASN A 504 14.96 -14.50 8.34
N TYR A 505 15.42 -13.59 9.19
CA TYR A 505 15.43 -13.73 10.65
C TYR A 505 14.95 -12.41 11.25
N ILE A 506 13.91 -12.47 12.08
CA ILE A 506 13.33 -11.31 12.76
C ILE A 506 13.41 -11.57 14.26
N GLY A 507 14.10 -10.68 14.98
CA GLY A 507 14.28 -10.79 16.42
C GLY A 507 15.67 -10.38 16.88
N SER A 508 15.93 -10.54 18.17
CA SER A 508 17.28 -10.44 18.74
C SER A 508 17.91 -11.84 18.78
N PRO A 509 19.24 -11.97 19.04
CA PRO A 509 19.86 -13.27 19.29
C PRO A 509 19.25 -14.04 20.47
N SER A 510 18.59 -13.35 21.40
CA SER A 510 17.93 -13.92 22.58
C SER A 510 16.43 -14.18 22.40
N GLN A 511 15.82 -13.62 21.37
CA GLN A 511 14.39 -13.75 21.07
C GLN A 511 14.18 -13.77 19.55
N ALA A 512 14.12 -14.97 18.99
CA ALA A 512 13.83 -15.21 17.58
C ALA A 512 12.31 -15.17 17.35
N LYS A 513 11.76 -13.99 17.05
CA LYS A 513 10.31 -13.84 16.82
C LYS A 513 9.83 -14.61 15.59
N GLN A 514 10.64 -14.62 14.52
CA GLN A 514 10.32 -15.32 13.29
C GLN A 514 11.60 -15.75 12.56
N VAL A 515 11.60 -16.97 12.03
CA VAL A 515 12.67 -17.49 11.17
C VAL A 515 12.07 -18.10 9.90
N ILE A 516 12.45 -17.58 8.73
CA ILE A 516 12.02 -18.13 7.43
C ILE A 516 13.16 -18.92 6.82
N VAL A 517 12.89 -20.19 6.53
CA VAL A 517 13.84 -21.12 5.94
C VAL A 517 13.36 -21.49 4.55
N HIS A 518 14.27 -21.43 3.58
CA HIS A 518 14.01 -21.71 2.17
C HIS A 518 14.79 -22.92 1.71
N HIS A 519 14.13 -23.81 0.98
CA HIS A 519 14.76 -24.95 0.34
C HIS A 519 15.57 -24.48 -0.88
N LYS A 520 16.83 -24.91 -1.05
CA LYS A 520 17.72 -24.41 -2.11
C LYS A 520 17.25 -24.76 -3.54
N LYS A 521 16.68 -25.96 -3.71
CA LYS A 521 16.22 -26.49 -5.01
C LYS A 521 14.71 -26.34 -5.26
N LEU A 522 13.88 -26.61 -4.26
CA LEU A 522 12.43 -26.48 -4.33
C LEU A 522 12.03 -25.05 -3.99
N ASN A 523 11.00 -24.50 -4.64
CA ASN A 523 10.43 -23.19 -4.28
C ASN A 523 9.53 -23.31 -3.02
N LEU A 524 10.06 -23.93 -1.97
CA LEU A 524 9.37 -24.22 -0.71
C LEU A 524 9.99 -23.35 0.40
N LYS A 525 9.11 -22.69 1.16
CA LYS A 525 9.50 -21.88 2.32
C LYS A 525 8.71 -22.33 3.54
N VAL A 526 9.40 -22.46 4.66
CA VAL A 526 8.80 -22.72 5.96
C VAL A 526 9.07 -21.56 6.90
N LYS A 527 8.13 -21.28 7.79
CA LYS A 527 8.16 -20.14 8.69
C LYS A 527 8.00 -20.63 10.12
N PHE A 528 9.09 -20.58 10.88
CA PHE A 528 9.07 -20.81 12.33
C PHE A 528 8.56 -19.56 13.02
N VAL A 529 7.50 -19.72 13.82
CA VAL A 529 6.87 -18.65 14.60
C VAL A 529 6.51 -19.14 15.99
N ASP A 530 6.47 -18.19 16.92
CA ASP A 530 5.92 -18.43 18.25
C ASP A 530 4.42 -18.12 18.27
N MET A 531 3.64 -19.04 18.83
CA MET A 531 2.20 -18.91 19.05
C MET A 531 1.86 -17.66 19.88
N LEU A 532 2.72 -17.29 20.84
CA LEU A 532 2.58 -16.07 21.65
C LEU A 532 2.80 -14.78 20.85
N THR A 533 3.20 -14.87 19.58
CA THR A 533 3.19 -13.70 18.67
C THR A 533 1.77 -13.34 18.24
N TYR A 534 0.86 -14.31 18.24
CA TYR A 534 -0.54 -14.14 17.84
C TYR A 534 -1.47 -14.01 19.04
N LEU A 535 -1.07 -14.53 20.20
CA LEU A 535 -1.85 -14.52 21.43
C LEU A 535 -1.28 -13.53 22.45
N GLN A 536 -2.14 -13.08 23.38
CA GLN A 536 -1.65 -12.39 24.57
C GLN A 536 -0.76 -13.35 25.38
N PRO A 537 0.31 -12.86 26.05
CA PRO A 537 1.17 -13.69 26.88
C PRO A 537 0.35 -14.47 27.91
N MET A 538 0.33 -15.80 27.78
CA MET A 538 -0.43 -16.70 28.64
C MET A 538 0.30 -18.03 28.83
N GLU A 539 -0.10 -18.79 29.83
CA GLU A 539 0.44 -20.13 30.06
C GLU A 539 -0.14 -21.15 29.09
N LEU A 540 0.65 -22.18 28.72
CA LEU A 540 0.21 -23.26 27.82
C LEU A 540 -1.08 -23.93 28.31
N LYS A 541 -1.22 -24.10 29.62
CA LYS A 541 -2.41 -24.69 30.24
C LYS A 541 -3.66 -23.83 30.02
N GLN A 542 -3.51 -22.51 30.10
CA GLN A 542 -4.60 -21.57 29.85
C GLN A 542 -4.93 -21.53 28.35
N ALA A 543 -3.92 -21.49 27.48
CA ALA A 543 -4.11 -21.57 26.03
C ALA A 543 -4.83 -22.87 25.61
N ALA A 544 -4.45 -24.01 26.18
CA ALA A 544 -5.12 -25.28 25.92
C ALA A 544 -6.58 -25.29 26.41
N LYS A 545 -6.88 -24.60 27.52
CA LYS A 545 -8.25 -24.45 28.02
C LYS A 545 -9.11 -23.55 27.14
N ASP A 546 -8.53 -22.47 26.64
CA ASP A 546 -9.26 -21.45 25.88
C ASP A 546 -9.46 -21.85 24.40
N PHE A 547 -8.52 -22.61 23.83
CA PHE A 547 -8.50 -22.96 22.40
C PHE A 547 -8.56 -24.48 22.11
N GLY A 548 -8.52 -25.34 23.13
CA GLY A 548 -8.60 -26.79 22.97
C GLY A 548 -10.02 -27.31 22.75
N ASP A 549 -10.15 -28.53 22.21
CA ASP A 549 -11.42 -29.18 21.89
C ASP A 549 -11.98 -30.04 23.04
N GLY A 550 -11.47 -29.87 24.26
CA GLY A 550 -11.89 -30.60 25.47
C GLY A 550 -11.51 -32.09 25.49
N TYR A 551 -10.70 -32.55 24.52
CA TYR A 551 -10.37 -33.96 24.31
C TYR A 551 -8.98 -34.38 24.81
N ASP A 552 -8.53 -33.76 25.92
CA ASP A 552 -7.55 -34.23 26.93
C ASP A 552 -6.60 -33.09 27.32
N ASP A 553 -7.00 -32.36 28.36
CA ASP A 553 -6.67 -30.95 28.59
C ASP A 553 -5.49 -30.77 29.56
N LYS A 554 -4.63 -31.78 29.69
CA LYS A 554 -3.61 -31.79 30.75
C LYS A 554 -2.22 -31.98 30.14
N LYS A 555 -1.44 -30.90 30.16
CA LYS A 555 0.02 -30.98 30.05
C LYS A 555 0.49 -31.94 31.15
N GLY A 556 1.16 -33.02 30.76
CA GLY A 556 1.77 -33.94 31.71
C GLY A 556 2.78 -33.23 32.60
N LEU A 557 2.93 -33.67 33.84
CA LEU A 557 3.89 -33.11 34.79
C LEU A 557 5.29 -33.66 34.48
N PHE A 558 6.29 -32.78 34.49
CA PHE A 558 7.69 -33.13 34.22
C PHE A 558 8.58 -32.77 35.41
N PRO A 559 9.44 -33.69 35.89
CA PRO A 559 10.35 -33.41 36.99
C PRO A 559 11.66 -32.82 36.47
N TYR A 560 11.76 -31.50 36.44
CA TYR A 560 12.89 -30.76 35.87
C TYR A 560 14.22 -30.90 36.63
N GLU A 561 14.20 -31.27 37.92
CA GLU A 561 15.41 -31.37 38.76
C GLU A 561 15.83 -32.83 39.04
N ALA A 562 15.02 -33.81 38.66
CA ALA A 562 15.28 -35.23 38.95
C ALA A 562 16.38 -35.83 38.06
N PHE A 563 16.64 -35.23 36.90
CA PHE A 563 17.69 -35.69 35.99
C PHE A 563 18.31 -34.57 35.18
N ASN A 564 19.57 -34.77 34.80
CA ASN A 564 20.45 -33.86 34.08
C ASN A 564 21.17 -34.64 32.96
N THR A 565 22.03 -33.96 32.20
CA THR A 565 22.78 -34.60 31.09
C THR A 565 23.61 -35.81 31.50
N ASP A 566 23.96 -35.95 32.78
CA ASP A 566 24.88 -36.99 33.26
C ASP A 566 24.13 -38.29 33.62
N ASN A 567 22.87 -38.20 34.07
CA ASN A 567 22.06 -39.35 34.48
C ASN A 567 20.83 -39.62 33.58
N VAL A 568 20.60 -38.79 32.55
CA VAL A 568 19.40 -38.87 31.71
C VAL A 568 19.20 -40.24 31.07
N ASN A 569 20.25 -40.88 30.56
CA ASN A 569 20.13 -42.20 29.93
C ASN A 569 19.77 -43.31 30.93
N GLU A 570 20.30 -43.22 32.16
CA GLU A 570 19.97 -44.17 33.23
C GLU A 570 18.52 -43.98 33.67
N VAL A 571 18.08 -42.73 33.85
CA VAL A 571 16.72 -42.39 34.28
C VAL A 571 15.70 -42.76 33.20
N LEU A 572 15.98 -42.45 31.93
CA LEU A 572 15.10 -42.81 30.81
C LEU A 572 14.96 -44.32 30.60
N SER A 573 15.89 -45.12 31.13
CA SER A 573 15.84 -46.59 31.04
C SER A 573 15.03 -47.24 32.17
N LYS A 574 14.58 -46.47 33.18
CA LYS A 574 13.83 -47.01 34.32
C LYS A 574 12.37 -47.27 33.93
N SER A 575 11.84 -48.41 34.35
CA SER A 575 10.43 -48.79 34.15
C SER A 575 9.49 -48.27 35.24
N GLU A 576 10.03 -47.66 36.29
CA GLU A 576 9.30 -47.19 37.46
C GLU A 576 8.94 -45.69 37.34
N PRO A 577 7.75 -45.27 37.79
CA PRO A 577 7.37 -43.86 37.81
C PRO A 577 8.22 -43.08 38.82
N PHE A 578 8.41 -41.79 38.56
CA PHE A 578 9.10 -40.88 39.47
C PHE A 578 8.38 -40.78 40.81
N THR A 579 9.16 -40.60 41.87
CA THR A 579 8.64 -40.36 43.21
C THR A 579 8.12 -38.93 43.33
N MET A 580 7.32 -38.67 44.35
CA MET A 580 6.75 -37.34 44.57
C MET A 580 7.83 -36.29 44.89
N GLU A 581 8.98 -36.70 45.43
CA GLU A 581 10.10 -35.83 45.77
C GLU A 581 10.85 -35.32 44.53
N ASP A 582 10.85 -36.10 43.45
CA ASP A 582 11.48 -35.78 42.17
C ASP A 582 10.87 -34.54 41.48
N PHE A 583 9.63 -34.18 41.86
CA PHE A 583 8.94 -32.99 41.35
C PHE A 583 9.19 -31.72 42.18
N ASN A 584 9.97 -31.80 43.27
CA ASN A 584 10.28 -30.63 44.07
C ASN A 584 11.19 -29.69 43.28
N SER A 585 10.84 -28.39 43.24
CA SER A 585 11.73 -27.38 42.65
C SER A 585 12.49 -26.64 43.74
N SER A 586 13.81 -26.81 43.76
CA SER A 586 14.75 -26.05 44.59
C SER A 586 14.70 -24.55 44.25
N LEU A 587 14.50 -24.23 42.97
CA LEU A 587 14.51 -22.85 42.47
C LEU A 587 13.25 -22.07 42.84
N LYS A 588 12.06 -22.68 42.68
CA LYS A 588 10.78 -22.06 43.07
C LYS A 588 10.42 -22.32 44.54
N LYS A 589 11.14 -23.21 45.22
CA LYS A 589 10.83 -23.73 46.57
C LYS A 589 9.41 -24.28 46.64
N THR A 590 8.97 -24.93 45.58
CA THR A 590 7.62 -25.49 45.45
C THR A 590 7.66 -27.01 45.51
N LYS A 591 6.69 -27.61 46.21
CA LYS A 591 6.43 -29.06 46.20
C LYS A 591 5.18 -29.34 45.37
N ILE A 592 5.16 -30.47 44.68
CA ILE A 592 3.95 -30.93 43.99
C ILE A 592 2.87 -31.27 45.04
N ASN A 593 1.61 -31.00 44.72
CA ASN A 593 0.51 -31.41 45.59
C ASN A 593 0.09 -32.87 45.29
N GLN A 594 -0.59 -33.51 46.26
CA GLN A 594 -1.00 -34.91 46.11
C GLN A 594 -1.90 -35.14 44.89
N LYS A 595 -2.76 -34.17 44.55
CA LYS A 595 -3.72 -34.28 43.45
C LYS A 595 -3.01 -34.32 42.09
N ASP A 596 -2.02 -33.45 41.90
CA ASP A 596 -1.22 -33.36 40.69
C ASP A 596 -0.32 -34.59 40.55
N TYR A 597 0.24 -35.10 41.66
CA TYR A 597 1.00 -36.35 41.64
C TYR A 597 0.14 -37.57 41.26
N GLN A 598 -1.12 -37.63 41.69
CA GLN A 598 -2.05 -38.67 41.23
C GLN A 598 -2.37 -38.56 39.74
N ILE A 599 -2.49 -37.34 39.20
CA ILE A 599 -2.64 -37.12 37.75
C ILE A 599 -1.43 -37.68 37.01
N TYR A 600 -0.22 -37.38 37.49
CA TYR A 600 1.02 -37.93 36.92
C TYR A 600 1.04 -39.47 36.92
N LEU A 601 0.64 -40.12 38.02
CA LEU A 601 0.61 -41.59 38.09
C LEU A 601 -0.38 -42.22 37.11
N GLU A 602 -1.53 -41.58 36.87
CA GLU A 602 -2.50 -42.02 35.87
C GLU A 602 -1.96 -41.82 34.44
N ASP A 603 -1.29 -40.70 34.18
CA ASP A 603 -0.63 -40.44 32.89
C ASP A 603 0.49 -41.48 32.64
N ALA A 604 1.35 -41.74 33.63
CA ALA A 604 2.43 -42.72 33.54
C ALA A 604 1.94 -44.15 33.24
N LYS A 605 0.73 -44.53 33.70
CA LYS A 605 0.11 -45.82 33.37
C LYS A 605 -0.33 -45.90 31.91
N ARG A 606 -0.89 -44.81 31.36
CA ARG A 606 -1.31 -44.75 29.95
C ARG A 606 -0.12 -44.86 29.00
N LEU A 607 1.01 -44.28 29.39
CA LEU A 607 2.25 -44.26 28.60
C LEU A 607 2.96 -45.62 28.48
N LYS A 608 2.77 -46.51 29.44
CA LYS A 608 3.32 -47.89 29.37
C LYS A 608 2.67 -48.75 28.29
N ILE A 609 1.49 -48.38 27.78
CA ILE A 609 0.72 -49.17 26.80
C ILE A 609 1.20 -48.88 25.36
N ASP A 610 1.73 -47.68 25.09
CA ASP A 610 2.18 -47.24 23.75
C ASP A 610 3.70 -47.40 23.52
N GLY A 611 4.43 -48.03 24.45
CA GLY A 611 5.85 -48.36 24.29
C GLY A 611 6.85 -47.22 24.58
N THR A 612 6.40 -46.08 25.09
CA THR A 612 7.26 -44.91 25.35
C THR A 612 6.96 -44.32 26.73
N ILE A 613 7.84 -44.55 27.70
CA ILE A 613 7.59 -44.25 29.14
C ILE A 613 7.54 -42.74 29.45
N TYR A 614 8.05 -41.89 28.56
CA TYR A 614 8.19 -40.45 28.82
C TYR A 614 7.50 -39.59 27.75
N CYS A 615 6.22 -39.85 27.47
CA CYS A 615 5.39 -38.89 26.74
C CYS A 615 4.54 -38.08 27.73
N SER A 616 5.19 -37.24 28.52
CA SER A 616 4.55 -35.98 28.87
C SER A 616 5.01 -34.94 27.85
N ILE A 617 4.07 -34.06 27.49
CA ILE A 617 4.33 -32.77 26.86
C ILE A 617 4.36 -32.77 25.32
N THR A 618 3.16 -32.56 24.75
CA THR A 618 2.82 -31.89 23.47
C THR A 618 1.53 -32.38 22.88
N ASN A 619 1.13 -33.59 23.28
CA ASN A 619 -0.11 -34.15 22.83
C ASN A 619 -1.25 -33.22 23.25
N LYS A 620 -2.01 -32.77 22.26
CA LYS A 620 -3.34 -32.15 22.37
C LYS A 620 -3.38 -30.62 22.47
N ILE A 621 -2.91 -29.93 21.43
CA ILE A 621 -3.56 -28.69 21.01
C ILE A 621 -4.11 -28.88 19.61
N ARG A 622 -5.43 -29.07 19.53
CA ARG A 622 -6.19 -29.03 18.29
C ARG A 622 -6.67 -27.60 18.13
N ILE A 623 -5.85 -26.76 17.50
CA ILE A 623 -6.29 -25.40 17.14
C ILE A 623 -7.16 -25.54 15.87
N GLN A 624 -8.42 -25.13 15.95
CA GLN A 624 -9.31 -25.02 14.78
C GLN A 624 -8.92 -23.84 13.89
#